data_AF-A0A9E0N902-F1
#
_entry.id   AF-A0A9E0N902-F1
#
_cell.length_a   1.000
_cell.length_b   1.000
_cell.length_c   1.000
_cell.angle_alpha   90.00
_cell.angle_beta   90.00
_cell.angle_gamma   90.00
#
_symmetry.space_group_name_H-M   'P 1'
#
loop_
_entity.id
_entity.type
_entity.pdbx_description
1 polymer ?
#
loop_
_entity_poly.entity_id
_entity_poly.type
_entity_poly.pdbx_seq_one_letter_code
_entity_poly.pdbx_strand_id
1 'polypeptide(L)'
;MRTALLLASSLWITACVGEDDKPGGAWSPGKADGAYDVIEAGPAEFGKTAITLDHRLPALRVVSHGDTELAIDLRGPGGADAYLVVEGPLADDGDGEAAGTGQVVADDDDGGDGTDAHLEVTLAEPGVYRILTGTYQAVALGAAPEGDLELELTCRAGCARPALDQKELVATLRAGAGGDAAFVAMAEAALAGALPGDAALAGVLSSQLRGILADPELRGLDRFPTLALADLGAVRPLIGLIEATPPAPDQVVTGDLRTVLGPCRPERTGPAPVDPRLPGLGNGHFADVRLSPCQAAHATTLAQVLTSLAAGNGSQVSFQGESITTPRQLMAALLASGHTIEVRNERTYANFISLTLGARDVIWPVWLDTGIPLSSGGSLTIPMGHSHHAWRIRGPVVDTRVMFYLGISGAGFFAQDHVRPAWTGERVATQATVSADAAEDAGYLLATVEAATTYLQRNRVERTTVAAGLPADGYGVVGVCNDSNAALEYVTRGTITAFPLLRAAALDAGPALGDGLDAAMRALPNDGDGLADVDDARRRALAMQPHDAGAEAMWDSQLAADLATARADEAMR
;
A
#
# COMPACT_ATOMS: atom_id res chain seq x y z
N MET A 1 48.76 30.32 38.54
CA MET A 1 48.85 28.83 38.63
C MET A 1 47.53 28.27 38.13
N ARG A 2 47.50 27.84 36.86
CA ARG A 2 47.33 26.44 36.38
C ARG A 2 45.87 25.94 36.49
N THR A 3 45.03 26.07 35.46
CA THR A 3 44.82 25.16 34.30
C THR A 3 44.30 23.77 34.67
N ALA A 4 43.08 23.42 34.24
CA ALA A 4 42.72 22.08 33.72
C ALA A 4 41.30 22.11 33.11
N LEU A 5 41.26 22.14 31.79
CA LEU A 5 40.13 21.86 30.91
C LEU A 5 40.08 20.32 30.75
N LEU A 6 38.92 19.68 30.92
CA LEU A 6 38.72 18.26 30.58
C LEU A 6 38.01 18.19 29.22
N LEU A 7 38.80 17.87 28.19
CA LEU A 7 38.37 17.38 26.89
C LEU A 7 38.05 15.89 27.02
N ALA A 8 36.81 15.51 26.72
CA ALA A 8 36.45 14.12 26.46
C ALA A 8 36.65 13.85 24.96
N SER A 9 37.62 13.00 24.65
CA SER A 9 38.00 12.62 23.30
C SER A 9 36.95 11.69 22.68
N SER A 10 36.41 12.11 21.55
CA SER A 10 35.65 11.29 20.62
C SER A 10 36.59 10.26 19.98
N LEU A 11 36.43 8.98 20.32
CA LEU A 11 36.99 7.89 19.52
C LEU A 11 36.11 7.77 18.27
N TRP A 12 36.64 8.23 17.15
CA TRP A 12 36.15 7.85 15.83
C TRP A 12 36.61 6.41 15.57
N ILE A 13 35.66 5.49 15.48
CA ILE A 13 35.90 4.17 14.88
C ILE A 13 35.91 4.42 13.37
N THR A 14 37.10 4.57 12.80
CA THR A 14 37.33 4.45 11.37
C THR A 14 37.06 2.99 11.01
N ALA A 15 35.92 2.73 10.36
CA ALA A 15 35.70 1.46 9.68
C ALA A 15 36.76 1.32 8.57
N CYS A 16 37.28 0.11 8.43
CA CYS A 16 38.25 -0.24 7.40
C CYS A 16 37.61 -0.09 6.02
N VAL A 17 38.01 0.94 5.29
CA VAL A 17 37.84 1.03 3.83
C VAL A 17 38.90 0.10 3.23
N GLY A 18 38.45 -0.98 2.60
CA GLY A 18 39.30 -1.86 1.80
C GLY A 18 39.84 -1.10 0.59
N GLU A 19 41.11 -1.37 0.28
CA GLU A 19 41.91 -0.77 -0.78
C GLU A 19 41.31 -1.00 -2.17
N ASP A 20 40.70 0.03 -2.77
CA ASP A 20 40.75 0.27 -4.23
C ASP A 20 40.68 1.79 -4.50
N ASP A 21 41.80 2.49 -4.24
CA ASP A 21 42.00 3.91 -4.54
C ASP A 21 42.06 4.14 -6.07
N LYS A 22 40.94 3.97 -6.78
CA LYS A 22 40.73 4.65 -8.06
C LYS A 22 40.19 6.05 -7.72
N PRO A 23 40.88 7.15 -8.08
CA PRO A 23 40.29 8.47 -7.94
C PRO A 23 38.99 8.47 -8.75
N GLY A 24 37.85 8.58 -8.07
CA GLY A 24 36.50 8.40 -8.62
C GLY A 24 36.42 8.87 -10.06
N GLY A 25 36.53 7.91 -10.98
CA GLY A 25 36.49 8.17 -12.40
C GLY A 25 35.05 8.51 -12.69
N ALA A 26 34.70 9.79 -12.60
CA ALA A 26 33.33 10.30 -12.70
C ALA A 26 32.55 9.47 -13.71
N TRP A 27 31.65 8.62 -13.18
CA TRP A 27 30.71 7.92 -14.01
C TRP A 27 30.00 8.99 -14.83
N SER A 28 30.21 8.94 -16.15
CA SER A 28 29.61 9.86 -17.09
C SER A 28 28.59 9.03 -17.85
N PRO A 29 27.28 9.28 -17.67
CA PRO A 29 26.23 8.61 -18.43
C PRO A 29 26.43 8.70 -19.96
N GLY A 30 27.27 9.63 -20.43
CA GLY A 30 27.64 9.78 -21.83
C GLY A 30 28.62 8.76 -22.41
N LYS A 31 29.19 7.82 -21.65
CA LYS A 31 30.10 6.79 -22.22
C LYS A 31 29.42 5.84 -23.21
N ALA A 32 28.10 5.72 -23.15
CA ALA A 32 27.36 4.83 -24.03
C ALA A 32 27.20 5.37 -25.46
N ASP A 33 27.45 6.66 -25.74
CA ASP A 33 27.24 7.28 -27.07
C ASP A 33 25.87 6.90 -27.73
N GLY A 34 24.83 6.63 -26.92
CA GLY A 34 23.51 6.17 -27.38
C GLY A 34 23.37 4.66 -27.63
N ALA A 35 24.26 3.82 -27.10
CA ALA A 35 24.23 2.36 -27.26
C ALA A 35 23.06 1.66 -26.54
N TYR A 36 22.48 2.28 -25.52
CA TYR A 36 21.33 1.78 -24.77
C TYR A 36 20.54 2.91 -24.10
N ASP A 37 19.31 2.62 -23.71
CA ASP A 37 18.45 3.52 -22.95
C ASP A 37 18.52 3.20 -21.45
N VAL A 38 18.61 4.22 -20.61
CA VAL A 38 18.33 4.08 -19.16
C VAL A 38 16.83 4.29 -18.95
N ILE A 39 16.15 3.33 -18.35
CA ILE A 39 14.69 3.35 -18.18
C ILE A 39 14.31 3.39 -16.71
N GLU A 40 13.27 4.15 -16.38
CA GLU A 40 12.64 4.11 -15.07
C GLU A 40 11.88 2.79 -14.91
N ALA A 41 12.40 1.89 -14.08
CA ALA A 41 11.81 0.57 -13.82
C ALA A 41 10.79 0.59 -12.67
N GLY A 42 10.56 1.78 -12.09
CA GLY A 42 9.65 2.00 -10.97
C GLY A 42 10.28 1.77 -9.60
N PRO A 43 9.47 1.50 -8.57
CA PRO A 43 9.96 1.35 -7.20
C PRO A 43 10.92 0.17 -7.03
N ALA A 44 12.01 0.41 -6.29
CA ALA A 44 12.82 -0.65 -5.72
C ALA A 44 12.05 -1.30 -4.55
N GLU A 45 11.83 -2.61 -4.63
CA GLU A 45 11.16 -3.38 -3.59
C GLU A 45 12.22 -3.99 -2.66
N PHE A 46 11.96 -4.02 -1.34
CA PHE A 46 12.85 -4.71 -0.41
C PHE A 46 12.77 -6.22 -0.59
N GLY A 47 13.92 -6.89 -0.47
CA GLY A 47 14.10 -8.30 -0.78
C GLY A 47 14.66 -8.51 -2.19
N LYS A 48 14.43 -9.72 -2.74
CA LYS A 48 15.01 -10.16 -4.01
C LYS A 48 14.14 -9.81 -5.20
N THR A 49 14.75 -9.26 -6.24
CA THR A 49 14.12 -8.92 -7.52
C THR A 49 15.00 -9.42 -8.67
N ALA A 50 14.41 -10.22 -9.54
CA ALA A 50 15.05 -10.60 -10.81
C ALA A 50 14.96 -9.43 -11.80
N ILE A 51 16.06 -9.18 -12.50
CA ILE A 51 16.21 -8.10 -13.48
C ILE A 51 16.72 -8.72 -14.78
N THR A 52 15.99 -8.54 -15.87
CA THR A 52 16.44 -8.95 -17.20
C THR A 52 16.89 -7.72 -17.97
N LEU A 53 18.11 -7.75 -18.47
CA LEU A 53 18.71 -6.73 -19.31
C LEU A 53 18.43 -7.04 -20.78
N ASP A 54 17.72 -6.13 -21.45
CA ASP A 54 17.27 -6.28 -22.84
C ASP A 54 17.63 -5.07 -23.71
N HIS A 55 18.90 -4.67 -23.68
CA HIS A 55 19.41 -3.41 -24.24
C HIS A 55 18.93 -2.14 -23.52
N ARG A 56 18.33 -2.30 -22.33
CA ARG A 56 17.92 -1.20 -21.45
C ARG A 56 18.56 -1.39 -20.08
N LEU A 57 18.99 -0.28 -19.49
CA LEU A 57 19.55 -0.23 -18.14
C LEU A 57 18.45 0.23 -17.17
N PRO A 58 17.91 -0.63 -16.30
CA PRO A 58 16.86 -0.24 -15.38
C PRO A 58 17.39 0.64 -14.25
N ALA A 59 16.66 1.72 -13.98
CA ALA A 59 16.81 2.60 -12.83
C ALA A 59 15.61 2.39 -11.89
N LEU A 60 15.86 1.85 -10.71
CA LEU A 60 14.85 1.58 -9.69
C LEU A 60 14.84 2.71 -8.67
N ARG A 61 13.66 3.23 -8.33
CA ARG A 61 13.51 4.38 -7.44
C ARG A 61 13.37 3.95 -5.98
N VAL A 62 14.15 4.58 -5.11
CA VAL A 62 14.06 4.43 -3.65
C VAL A 62 13.86 5.80 -3.02
N VAL A 63 13.23 5.86 -1.85
CA VAL A 63 13.02 7.12 -1.12
C VAL A 63 13.82 7.07 0.17
N SER A 64 14.57 8.13 0.42
CA SER A 64 15.16 8.40 1.72
C SER A 64 14.26 9.34 2.51
N HIS A 65 14.15 9.09 3.82
CA HIS A 65 13.51 9.97 4.78
C HIS A 65 14.51 10.80 5.60
N GLY A 66 15.78 10.78 5.19
CA GLY A 66 16.92 11.30 5.95
C GLY A 66 17.57 10.18 6.76
N ASP A 67 18.88 10.00 6.56
CA ASP A 67 19.68 8.94 7.18
C ASP A 67 19.15 7.51 6.90
N THR A 68 18.58 7.28 5.70
CA THR A 68 18.14 5.93 5.30
C THR A 68 19.35 5.06 4.97
N GLU A 69 19.49 3.92 5.66
CA GLU A 69 20.61 2.99 5.47
C GLU A 69 20.15 1.76 4.68
N LEU A 70 20.85 1.49 3.58
CA LEU A 70 20.56 0.40 2.65
C LEU A 70 21.78 -0.53 2.52
N ALA A 71 21.53 -1.83 2.43
CA ALA A 71 22.45 -2.79 1.85
C ALA A 71 21.89 -3.26 0.51
N ILE A 72 22.70 -3.20 -0.54
CA ILE A 72 22.32 -3.47 -1.93
C ILE A 72 23.28 -4.52 -2.47
N ASP A 73 22.77 -5.72 -2.75
CA ASP A 73 23.53 -6.78 -3.40
C ASP A 73 23.01 -6.97 -4.82
N LEU A 74 23.91 -7.02 -5.80
CA LEU A 74 23.55 -7.32 -7.19
C LEU A 74 24.40 -8.47 -7.70
N ARG A 75 23.72 -9.55 -8.08
CA ARG A 75 24.37 -10.77 -8.55
C ARG A 75 24.24 -10.93 -10.04
N GLY A 76 25.32 -11.37 -10.66
CA GLY A 76 25.40 -11.68 -12.09
C GLY A 76 25.45 -13.19 -12.36
N PRO A 77 24.30 -13.90 -12.45
CA PRO A 77 24.23 -15.29 -12.83
C PRO A 77 25.15 -15.66 -14.00
N GLY A 78 25.93 -16.72 -13.85
CA GLY A 78 26.82 -17.21 -14.90
C GLY A 78 28.14 -16.44 -15.06
N GLY A 79 28.54 -15.65 -14.05
CA GLY A 79 29.77 -14.86 -14.07
C GLY A 79 29.64 -13.55 -14.85
N ALA A 80 28.41 -13.03 -14.95
CA ALA A 80 28.20 -11.66 -15.38
C ALA A 80 28.78 -10.73 -14.32
N ASP A 81 29.49 -9.71 -14.78
CA ASP A 81 30.18 -8.75 -13.93
C ASP A 81 29.18 -7.68 -13.51
N ALA A 82 28.60 -7.77 -12.33
CA ALA A 82 27.52 -6.90 -11.88
C ALA A 82 28.03 -5.48 -11.62
N TYR A 83 27.21 -4.45 -11.84
CA TYR A 83 27.57 -3.06 -11.55
C TYR A 83 26.36 -2.30 -11.00
N LEU A 84 26.56 -1.65 -9.87
CA LEU A 84 25.57 -0.82 -9.18
C LEU A 84 26.00 0.65 -9.16
N VAL A 85 25.05 1.54 -9.42
CA VAL A 85 25.21 2.99 -9.18
C VAL A 85 24.00 3.50 -8.40
N VAL A 86 24.24 4.29 -7.36
CA VAL A 86 23.20 5.01 -6.63
C VAL A 86 23.33 6.51 -6.93
N GLU A 87 22.27 7.12 -7.45
CA GLU A 87 22.19 8.56 -7.72
C GLU A 87 21.09 9.25 -6.90
N GLY A 88 21.35 10.48 -6.44
CA GLY A 88 20.37 11.34 -5.76
C GLY A 88 20.95 12.20 -4.62
N PRO A 89 20.09 12.92 -3.86
CA PRO A 89 18.64 13.02 -4.08
C PRO A 89 18.36 13.77 -5.38
N LEU A 90 17.35 13.35 -6.13
CA LEU A 90 16.94 13.96 -7.39
C LEU A 90 16.14 15.26 -7.13
N ALA A 91 16.31 16.27 -7.99
CA ALA A 91 15.52 17.50 -7.85
C ALA A 91 14.07 17.27 -8.30
N ASP A 92 13.11 17.89 -7.61
CA ASP A 92 11.67 17.76 -7.89
C ASP A 92 11.23 16.29 -8.01
N ASP A 93 11.71 15.43 -7.08
CA ASP A 93 11.51 13.98 -7.08
C ASP A 93 12.04 13.27 -8.35
N GLY A 94 12.93 13.90 -9.13
CA GLY A 94 13.44 13.38 -10.39
C GLY A 94 12.49 13.52 -11.56
N ASP A 95 11.42 14.31 -11.42
CA ASP A 95 10.45 14.56 -12.47
C ASP A 95 11.07 15.44 -13.57
N GLY A 96 11.27 14.88 -14.76
CA GLY A 96 11.90 15.59 -15.88
C GLY A 96 13.43 15.52 -15.89
N GLU A 97 14.04 14.88 -14.89
CA GLU A 97 15.44 14.49 -14.94
C GLU A 97 15.58 13.15 -15.67
N ALA A 98 16.48 13.10 -16.66
CA ALA A 98 16.80 11.85 -17.33
C ALA A 98 17.42 10.86 -16.34
N ALA A 99 17.04 9.59 -16.44
CA ALA A 99 17.64 8.55 -15.62
C ALA A 99 19.15 8.50 -15.89
N GLY A 100 19.94 8.45 -14.83
CA GLY A 100 21.38 8.44 -14.91
C GLY A 100 22.06 9.80 -15.03
N THR A 101 21.34 10.91 -14.87
CA THR A 101 21.96 12.25 -14.85
C THR A 101 22.11 12.83 -13.44
N GLY A 102 21.70 12.08 -12.42
CA GLY A 102 21.76 12.51 -11.03
C GLY A 102 23.20 12.50 -10.49
N GLN A 103 23.38 13.11 -9.32
CA GLN A 103 24.64 13.04 -8.60
C GLN A 103 24.85 11.62 -8.08
N VAL A 104 25.96 10.97 -8.47
CA VAL A 104 26.35 9.67 -7.92
C VAL A 104 26.76 9.84 -6.47
N VAL A 105 26.14 9.07 -5.57
CA VAL A 105 26.44 9.04 -4.14
C VAL A 105 27.21 7.79 -3.72
N ALA A 106 27.06 6.69 -4.49
CA ALA A 106 27.81 5.46 -4.32
C ALA A 106 27.78 4.64 -5.62
N ASP A 107 28.81 3.84 -5.86
CA ASP A 107 28.85 2.84 -6.93
C ASP A 107 29.79 1.68 -6.55
N ASP A 108 29.55 0.50 -7.12
CA ASP A 108 30.33 -0.72 -6.87
C ASP A 108 30.17 -1.72 -8.02
N ASP A 109 31.25 -2.44 -8.35
CA ASP A 109 31.30 -3.46 -9.40
C ASP A 109 31.88 -4.81 -8.96
N ASP A 110 32.62 -4.87 -7.86
CA ASP A 110 33.25 -6.10 -7.37
C ASP A 110 33.34 -6.21 -5.85
N GLY A 111 32.54 -5.42 -5.11
CA GLY A 111 32.48 -5.45 -3.65
C GLY A 111 31.87 -6.72 -3.06
N GLY A 112 31.22 -7.56 -3.88
CA GLY A 112 30.61 -8.83 -3.51
C GLY A 112 31.51 -10.07 -3.71
N ASP A 113 30.91 -11.26 -3.62
CA ASP A 113 31.61 -12.52 -3.86
C ASP A 113 31.90 -12.70 -5.37
N GLY A 114 33.16 -12.57 -5.78
CA GLY A 114 33.56 -12.84 -7.16
C GLY A 114 33.38 -11.64 -8.08
N THR A 115 32.32 -11.64 -8.90
CA THR A 115 31.98 -10.56 -9.85
C THR A 115 30.59 -9.97 -9.54
N ASP A 116 30.15 -10.15 -8.30
CA ASP A 116 28.90 -9.57 -7.78
C ASP A 116 29.22 -8.21 -7.15
N ALA A 117 28.26 -7.29 -7.17
CA ALA A 117 28.40 -5.98 -6.55
C ALA A 117 27.69 -5.94 -5.18
N HIS A 118 28.28 -5.23 -4.22
CA HIS A 118 27.75 -5.03 -2.88
C HIS A 118 27.99 -3.60 -2.38
N LEU A 119 26.92 -2.92 -1.98
CA LEU A 119 26.96 -1.57 -1.42
C LEU A 119 26.25 -1.50 -0.08
N GLU A 120 26.92 -0.97 0.94
CA GLU A 120 26.27 -0.41 2.14
C GLU A 120 26.31 1.11 2.07
N VAL A 121 25.15 1.76 1.99
CA VAL A 121 25.04 3.20 1.74
C VAL A 121 24.07 3.87 2.70
N THR A 122 24.45 5.05 3.21
CA THR A 122 23.57 5.95 3.97
C THR A 122 23.12 7.11 3.09
N LEU A 123 21.83 7.19 2.84
CA LEU A 123 21.19 8.28 2.10
C LEU A 123 20.84 9.40 3.09
N ALA A 124 21.81 10.26 3.37
CA ALA A 124 21.72 11.28 4.41
C ALA A 124 20.58 12.30 4.19
N GLU A 125 20.29 12.64 2.94
CA GLU A 125 19.27 13.64 2.60
C GLU A 125 17.91 13.00 2.29
N PRO A 126 16.78 13.59 2.73
CA PRO A 126 15.47 13.12 2.31
C PRO A 126 15.23 13.42 0.83
N GLY A 127 14.64 12.48 0.11
CA GLY A 127 14.35 12.65 -1.32
C GLY A 127 14.26 11.33 -2.08
N VAL A 128 14.07 11.43 -3.40
CA VAL A 128 14.09 10.29 -4.31
C VAL A 128 15.52 10.03 -4.77
N TYR A 129 15.92 8.77 -4.76
CA TYR A 129 17.18 8.27 -5.31
C TYR A 129 16.86 7.21 -6.36
N ARG A 130 17.82 6.92 -7.24
CA ARG A 130 17.76 5.79 -8.17
C ARG A 130 18.92 4.83 -7.93
N ILE A 131 18.63 3.55 -8.09
CA ILE A 131 19.59 2.44 -8.13
C ILE A 131 19.62 1.98 -9.58
N LEU A 132 20.71 2.26 -10.28
CA LEU A 132 20.96 1.74 -11.61
C LEU A 132 21.64 0.38 -11.47
N THR A 133 21.06 -0.63 -12.11
CA THR A 133 21.57 -2.01 -12.05
C THR A 133 21.95 -2.47 -13.45
N GLY A 134 23.19 -2.89 -13.66
CA GLY A 134 23.66 -3.40 -14.93
C GLY A 134 24.85 -4.32 -14.78
N THR A 135 25.59 -4.50 -15.87
CA THR A 135 26.90 -5.14 -15.85
C THR A 135 28.02 -4.12 -15.98
N TYR A 136 29.23 -4.45 -15.59
CA TYR A 136 30.42 -3.62 -15.80
C TYR A 136 30.58 -3.23 -17.26
N GLN A 137 30.37 -4.18 -18.18
CA GLN A 137 30.48 -3.90 -19.61
C GLN A 137 29.43 -2.86 -20.05
N ALA A 138 28.21 -2.94 -19.54
CA ALA A 138 27.19 -1.95 -19.87
C ALA A 138 27.47 -0.59 -19.21
N VAL A 139 27.61 -0.58 -17.88
CA VAL A 139 27.65 0.65 -17.08
C VAL A 139 28.99 1.39 -17.20
N ALA A 140 30.11 0.66 -17.15
CA ALA A 140 31.44 1.26 -17.16
C ALA A 140 32.02 1.45 -18.57
N LEU A 141 31.70 0.53 -19.49
CA LEU A 141 32.27 0.49 -20.85
C LEU A 141 31.29 0.89 -21.97
N GLY A 142 30.01 1.10 -21.67
CA GLY A 142 29.02 1.53 -22.67
C GLY A 142 28.55 0.41 -23.61
N ALA A 143 28.75 -0.86 -23.27
CA ALA A 143 28.24 -1.98 -24.05
C ALA A 143 26.71 -2.10 -23.93
N ALA A 144 26.09 -2.82 -24.87
CA ALA A 144 24.67 -3.12 -24.76
C ALA A 144 24.42 -4.00 -23.50
N PRO A 145 23.48 -3.63 -22.61
CA PRO A 145 23.16 -4.43 -21.44
C PRO A 145 22.41 -5.68 -21.88
N GLU A 146 22.93 -6.85 -21.51
CA GLU A 146 22.36 -8.16 -21.81
C GLU A 146 22.56 -9.09 -20.61
N GLY A 147 21.63 -10.02 -20.42
CA GLY A 147 21.69 -11.06 -19.37
C GLY A 147 20.66 -10.86 -18.26
N ASP A 148 20.72 -11.73 -17.27
CA ASP A 148 19.86 -11.66 -16.09
C ASP A 148 20.71 -11.28 -14.87
N LEU A 149 20.13 -10.50 -13.96
CA LEU A 149 20.70 -10.11 -12.67
C LEU A 149 19.70 -10.42 -11.55
N GLU A 150 20.19 -10.59 -10.33
CA GLU A 150 19.38 -10.65 -9.11
C GLU A 150 19.78 -9.51 -8.19
N LEU A 151 18.87 -8.55 -7.96
CA LEU A 151 19.02 -7.49 -6.98
C LEU A 151 18.42 -7.94 -5.65
N GLU A 152 19.17 -7.83 -4.56
CA GLU A 152 18.66 -7.95 -3.19
C GLU A 152 18.82 -6.60 -2.48
N LEU A 153 17.70 -5.99 -2.10
CA LEU A 153 17.69 -4.71 -1.39
C LEU A 153 17.26 -4.95 0.06
N THR A 154 18.13 -4.63 1.01
CA THR A 154 17.87 -4.76 2.44
C THR A 154 17.80 -3.39 3.11
N CYS A 155 16.72 -3.14 3.83
CA CYS A 155 16.65 -2.00 4.74
C CYS A 155 17.47 -2.29 6.01
N ARG A 156 18.40 -1.41 6.35
CA ARG A 156 19.14 -1.46 7.63
C ARG A 156 18.52 -0.52 8.67
N ALA A 157 18.18 0.70 8.26
CA ALA A 157 17.56 1.70 9.13
C ALA A 157 16.86 2.79 8.31
N GLY A 158 15.85 3.44 8.90
CA GLY A 158 15.29 4.69 8.35
C GLY A 158 14.58 4.58 6.99
N CYS A 159 14.19 3.38 6.54
CA CYS A 159 13.57 3.20 5.22
C CYS A 159 12.06 3.39 5.19
N ALA A 160 11.45 3.59 6.36
CA ALA A 160 10.05 3.94 6.49
C ALA A 160 9.93 5.35 7.04
N ARG A 161 8.87 6.04 6.62
CA ARG A 161 8.51 7.32 7.24
C ARG A 161 8.31 7.09 8.74
N PRO A 162 8.86 7.97 9.61
CA PRO A 162 8.63 7.87 11.03
C PRO A 162 7.14 7.92 11.35
N ALA A 163 6.71 7.11 12.32
CA ALA A 163 5.33 7.05 12.76
C ALA A 163 5.19 7.53 14.21
N LEU A 164 4.03 8.09 14.53
CA LEU A 164 3.66 8.55 15.86
C LEU A 164 2.51 7.71 16.38
N ASP A 165 2.59 7.24 17.62
CA ASP A 165 1.43 6.65 18.27
C ASP A 165 0.39 7.71 18.67
N GLN A 166 -0.79 7.25 19.10
CA GLN A 166 -1.90 8.11 19.50
C GLN A 166 -1.55 9.02 20.69
N LYS A 167 -0.73 8.54 21.62
CA LYS A 167 -0.34 9.27 22.83
C LYS A 167 0.63 10.38 22.49
N GLU A 168 1.64 10.10 21.67
CA GLU A 168 2.60 11.09 21.18
C GLU A 168 1.91 12.16 20.34
N LEU A 169 0.94 11.78 19.49
CA LEU A 169 0.13 12.74 18.75
C LEU A 169 -0.61 13.67 19.72
N VAL A 170 -1.37 13.14 20.68
CA VAL A 170 -2.14 13.96 21.63
C VAL A 170 -1.23 14.85 22.47
N ALA A 171 -0.09 14.35 22.95
CA ALA A 171 0.90 15.13 23.67
C ALA A 171 1.44 16.30 22.83
N THR A 172 1.74 16.04 21.55
CA THR A 172 2.23 17.06 20.62
C THR A 172 1.17 18.12 20.34
N LEU A 173 -0.09 17.72 20.11
CA LEU A 173 -1.18 18.65 19.89
C LEU A 173 -1.50 19.50 21.12
N ARG A 174 -1.41 18.93 22.34
CA ARG A 174 -1.55 19.69 23.61
C ARG A 174 -0.48 20.76 23.74
N ALA A 175 0.78 20.42 23.45
CA ALA A 175 1.88 21.36 23.46
C ALA A 175 1.69 22.49 22.43
N GLY A 176 1.23 22.14 21.22
CA GLY A 176 0.97 23.10 20.13
C GLY A 176 -0.23 24.02 20.37
N ALA A 177 -1.27 23.54 21.07
CA ALA A 177 -2.50 24.28 21.32
C ALA A 177 -2.38 25.33 22.45
N GLY A 178 -1.22 25.46 23.09
CA GLY A 178 -1.04 26.35 24.25
C GLY A 178 -1.45 25.72 25.59
N GLY A 179 -1.52 24.38 25.67
CA GLY A 179 -1.75 23.60 26.89
C GLY A 179 -3.04 22.77 26.89
N ASP A 180 -3.18 21.91 27.91
CA ASP A 180 -4.26 20.92 28.02
C ASP A 180 -5.66 21.53 27.92
N ALA A 181 -5.93 22.63 28.63
CA ALA A 181 -7.25 23.24 28.64
C ALA A 181 -7.67 23.76 27.26
N ALA A 182 -6.73 24.33 26.51
CA ALA A 182 -6.98 24.83 25.15
C ALA A 182 -7.24 23.68 24.18
N PHE A 183 -6.43 22.61 24.26
CA PHE A 183 -6.64 21.41 23.45
C PHE A 183 -7.98 20.74 23.74
N VAL A 184 -8.34 20.55 25.01
CA VAL A 184 -9.63 19.95 25.42
C VAL A 184 -10.79 20.77 24.88
N ALA A 185 -10.78 22.10 25.09
CA ALA A 185 -11.84 22.98 24.61
C ALA A 185 -11.99 22.93 23.08
N MET A 186 -10.87 22.87 22.36
CA MET A 186 -10.87 22.73 20.90
C MET A 186 -11.46 21.37 20.46
N ALA A 187 -11.05 20.28 21.10
CA ALA A 187 -11.52 18.93 20.77
C ALA A 187 -13.02 18.75 21.09
N GLU A 188 -13.50 19.29 22.22
CA GLU A 188 -14.93 19.31 22.55
C GLU A 188 -15.73 20.15 21.55
N ALA A 189 -15.20 21.30 21.12
CA ALA A 189 -15.85 22.11 20.09
C ALA A 189 -15.93 21.39 18.74
N ALA A 190 -14.86 20.68 18.35
CA ALA A 190 -14.84 19.87 17.14
C ALA A 190 -15.87 18.72 17.20
N LEU A 191 -15.94 18.03 18.33
CA LEU A 191 -16.90 16.96 18.57
C LEU A 191 -18.35 17.45 18.53
N ALA A 192 -18.64 18.59 19.18
CA ALA A 192 -19.96 19.20 19.13
C ALA A 192 -20.33 19.63 17.69
N GLY A 193 -19.36 20.09 16.91
CA GLY A 193 -19.54 20.43 15.49
C GLY A 193 -19.80 19.21 14.60
N ALA A 194 -19.17 18.07 14.90
CA ALA A 194 -19.35 16.82 14.15
C ALA A 194 -20.69 16.12 14.39
N LEU A 195 -21.40 16.48 15.47
CA LEU A 195 -22.70 15.91 15.85
C LEU A 195 -23.79 16.98 15.89
N PRO A 196 -24.07 17.67 14.77
CA PRO A 196 -25.07 18.72 14.75
C PRO A 196 -26.45 18.13 15.03
N GLY A 197 -27.03 18.47 16.18
CA GLY A 197 -28.37 18.03 16.57
C GLY A 197 -28.41 16.86 17.56
N ASP A 198 -27.27 16.28 17.95
CA ASP A 198 -27.20 15.26 19.00
C ASP A 198 -26.32 15.70 20.18
N ALA A 199 -26.81 16.71 20.90
CA ALA A 199 -26.13 17.24 22.07
C ALA A 199 -25.95 16.20 23.20
N ALA A 200 -26.83 15.20 23.25
CA ALA A 200 -26.73 14.13 24.24
C ALA A 200 -25.54 13.22 23.93
N LEU A 201 -25.42 12.73 22.70
CA LEU A 201 -24.26 11.93 22.27
C LEU A 201 -22.96 12.75 22.34
N ALA A 202 -22.99 14.01 21.88
CA ALA A 202 -21.83 14.89 22.01
C ALA A 202 -21.39 15.06 23.47
N GLY A 203 -22.34 15.16 24.41
CA GLY A 203 -22.05 15.22 25.85
C GLY A 203 -21.43 13.93 26.39
N VAL A 204 -21.94 12.76 25.96
CA VAL A 204 -21.36 11.45 26.31
C VAL A 204 -19.94 11.32 25.81
N LEU A 205 -19.72 11.59 24.52
CA LEU A 205 -18.40 11.52 23.89
C LEU A 205 -17.42 12.54 24.47
N SER A 206 -17.89 13.75 24.83
CA SER A 206 -17.06 14.77 25.50
C SER A 206 -16.64 14.30 26.89
N SER A 207 -17.54 13.62 27.62
CA SER A 207 -17.19 13.04 28.91
C SER A 207 -16.18 11.91 28.80
N GLN A 208 -16.31 11.05 27.78
CA GLN A 208 -15.33 10.00 27.49
C GLN A 208 -13.97 10.60 27.12
N LEU A 209 -13.95 11.59 26.24
CA LEU A 209 -12.76 12.33 25.86
C LEU A 209 -12.07 12.94 27.08
N ARG A 210 -12.81 13.62 27.97
CA ARG A 210 -12.26 14.14 29.23
C ARG A 210 -11.68 13.04 30.11
N GLY A 211 -12.35 11.88 30.19
CA GLY A 211 -11.87 10.72 30.95
C GLY A 211 -10.52 10.22 30.42
N ILE A 212 -10.40 10.06 29.10
CA ILE A 212 -9.15 9.67 28.43
C ILE A 212 -8.06 10.72 28.68
N LEU A 213 -8.38 12.01 28.49
CA LEU A 213 -7.42 13.09 28.59
C LEU A 213 -7.01 13.42 30.04
N ALA A 214 -7.80 13.00 31.04
CA ALA A 214 -7.47 13.15 32.46
C ALA A 214 -6.44 12.12 32.95
N ASP A 215 -6.25 11.00 32.24
CA ASP A 215 -5.18 10.05 32.52
C ASP A 215 -3.85 10.61 32.00
N PRO A 216 -2.86 10.90 32.87
CA PRO A 216 -1.57 11.43 32.44
C PRO A 216 -0.80 10.45 31.52
N GLU A 217 -1.09 9.16 31.60
CA GLU A 217 -0.49 8.12 30.75
C GLU A 217 -1.31 7.87 29.46
N LEU A 218 -2.47 8.52 29.32
CA LEU A 218 -3.38 8.38 28.20
C LEU A 218 -3.72 6.92 27.86
N ARG A 219 -3.83 6.02 28.85
CA ARG A 219 -4.06 4.58 28.60
C ARG A 219 -5.38 4.30 27.88
N GLY A 220 -6.34 5.22 28.01
CA GLY A 220 -7.58 5.17 27.25
C GLY A 220 -7.39 5.24 25.73
N LEU A 221 -6.20 5.62 25.23
CA LEU A 221 -5.86 5.63 23.80
C LEU A 221 -5.22 4.33 23.30
N ASP A 222 -4.73 3.45 24.16
CA ASP A 222 -3.94 2.27 23.73
C ASP A 222 -4.67 1.43 22.66
N ARG A 223 -5.99 1.29 22.81
CA ARG A 223 -6.85 0.61 21.83
C ARG A 223 -8.07 1.42 21.42
N PHE A 224 -7.93 2.74 21.27
CA PHE A 224 -9.05 3.60 20.88
C PHE A 224 -9.07 3.90 19.38
N PRO A 225 -10.25 3.90 18.73
CA PRO A 225 -11.51 3.31 19.20
C PRO A 225 -11.47 1.77 19.08
N THR A 226 -12.10 1.06 20.03
CA THR A 226 -12.42 -0.37 19.89
C THR A 226 -13.90 -0.54 19.61
N LEU A 227 -14.24 -1.31 18.58
CA LEU A 227 -15.59 -1.73 18.23
C LEU A 227 -15.74 -3.22 18.50
N ALA A 228 -16.85 -3.66 19.09
CA ALA A 228 -17.16 -5.07 19.15
C ALA A 228 -17.71 -5.55 17.79
N LEU A 229 -17.18 -6.65 17.28
CA LEU A 229 -17.61 -7.23 16.00
C LEU A 229 -19.11 -7.55 16.00
N ALA A 230 -19.63 -8.04 17.13
CA ALA A 230 -21.05 -8.35 17.31
C ALA A 230 -21.96 -7.10 17.21
N ASP A 231 -21.42 -5.90 17.46
CA ASP A 231 -22.17 -4.65 17.36
C ASP A 231 -22.14 -4.07 15.94
N LEU A 232 -21.17 -4.48 15.10
CA LEU A 232 -20.99 -3.94 13.75
C LEU A 232 -22.25 -4.09 12.91
N GLY A 233 -22.94 -5.22 12.98
CA GLY A 233 -24.19 -5.44 12.25
C GLY A 233 -25.28 -4.43 12.59
N ALA A 234 -25.39 -4.04 13.87
CA ALA A 234 -26.36 -3.04 14.34
C ALA A 234 -25.96 -1.61 13.96
N VAL A 235 -24.66 -1.33 13.86
CA VAL A 235 -24.15 0.01 13.50
C VAL A 235 -23.84 0.19 12.02
N ARG A 236 -24.03 -0.82 11.15
CA ARG A 236 -23.89 -0.69 9.69
C ARG A 236 -24.60 0.56 9.12
N PRO A 237 -25.84 0.90 9.51
CA PRO A 237 -26.49 2.13 9.03
C PRO A 237 -25.74 3.40 9.45
N LEU A 238 -25.04 3.37 10.58
CA LEU A 238 -24.22 4.48 11.08
C LEU A 238 -22.90 4.61 10.33
N ILE A 239 -22.29 3.50 9.89
CA ILE A 239 -21.05 3.52 9.08
C ILE A 239 -21.27 4.36 7.82
N GLY A 240 -22.43 4.25 7.20
CA GLY A 240 -22.74 5.03 6.01
C GLY A 240 -23.11 6.51 6.28
N LEU A 241 -23.32 6.94 7.54
CA LEU A 241 -23.63 8.34 7.86
C LEU A 241 -22.47 9.30 7.58
N ILE A 242 -21.28 8.76 7.29
CA ILE A 242 -20.21 9.54 6.68
C ILE A 242 -20.77 10.10 5.37
N GLU A 243 -20.80 11.43 5.26
CA GLU A 243 -21.29 12.12 4.07
C GLU A 243 -20.43 11.69 2.86
N ALA A 244 -20.91 10.66 2.15
CA ALA A 244 -20.32 10.23 0.92
C ALA A 244 -20.90 11.12 -0.18
N THR A 245 -20.02 11.75 -0.95
CA THR A 245 -20.46 12.29 -2.24
C THR A 245 -20.99 11.11 -3.05
N PRO A 246 -22.22 11.17 -3.58
CA PRO A 246 -22.72 10.12 -4.46
C PRO A 246 -21.66 9.83 -5.52
N PRO A 247 -21.42 8.55 -5.86
CA PRO A 247 -20.43 8.22 -6.86
C PRO A 247 -20.77 8.99 -8.12
N ALA A 248 -19.78 9.67 -8.68
CA ALA A 248 -19.94 10.19 -10.03
C ALA A 248 -20.30 8.99 -10.93
N PRO A 249 -21.26 9.14 -11.87
CA PRO A 249 -21.49 8.12 -12.87
C PRO A 249 -20.16 7.77 -13.54
N ASP A 250 -19.92 6.48 -13.80
CA ASP A 250 -18.68 6.11 -14.48
C ASP A 250 -18.63 6.84 -15.82
N GLN A 251 -17.49 7.46 -16.07
CA GLN A 251 -17.26 8.10 -17.34
C GLN A 251 -17.31 7.03 -18.43
N VAL A 252 -17.94 7.35 -19.55
CA VAL A 252 -17.80 6.53 -20.76
C VAL A 252 -16.45 6.86 -21.36
N VAL A 253 -15.55 5.89 -21.39
CA VAL A 253 -14.20 6.07 -21.91
C VAL A 253 -14.11 5.47 -23.31
N THR A 254 -13.75 6.30 -24.28
CA THR A 254 -13.55 5.88 -25.67
C THR A 254 -12.27 6.43 -26.28
N GLY A 255 -11.53 5.62 -27.03
CA GLY A 255 -10.36 6.07 -27.79
C GLY A 255 -9.21 5.08 -27.77
N ASP A 256 -8.11 5.45 -28.41
CA ASP A 256 -6.86 4.70 -28.35
C ASP A 256 -6.28 4.72 -26.93
N LEU A 257 -5.87 3.56 -26.41
CA LEU A 257 -5.40 3.40 -25.03
C LEU A 257 -4.24 4.35 -24.71
N ARG A 258 -3.26 4.52 -25.61
CA ARG A 258 -2.11 5.41 -25.37
C ARG A 258 -2.55 6.86 -25.27
N THR A 259 -3.51 7.25 -26.10
CA THR A 259 -4.07 8.60 -26.09
C THR A 259 -4.91 8.83 -24.83
N VAL A 260 -5.71 7.84 -24.42
CA VAL A 260 -6.54 7.88 -23.22
C VAL A 260 -5.70 8.01 -21.95
N LEU A 261 -4.60 7.24 -21.83
CA LEU A 261 -3.69 7.30 -20.68
C LEU A 261 -3.14 8.71 -20.42
N GLY A 262 -3.07 9.54 -21.46
CA GLY A 262 -2.77 10.96 -21.33
C GLY A 262 -1.30 11.26 -21.01
N PRO A 263 -0.99 12.53 -20.68
CA PRO A 263 0.36 12.97 -20.39
C PRO A 263 0.85 12.47 -19.03
N CYS A 264 2.16 12.29 -18.90
CA CYS A 264 2.83 11.90 -17.65
C CYS A 264 2.97 13.09 -16.68
N ARG A 265 1.84 13.61 -16.20
CA ARG A 265 1.77 14.76 -15.28
C ARG A 265 0.83 14.42 -14.11
N PRO A 266 1.30 13.62 -13.14
CA PRO A 266 0.48 13.24 -12.01
C PRO A 266 0.25 14.45 -11.09
N GLU A 267 -0.88 14.46 -10.40
CA GLU A 267 -1.09 15.36 -9.28
C GLU A 267 -0.57 14.67 -8.01
N ARG A 268 0.58 15.11 -7.50
CA ARG A 268 1.17 14.59 -6.25
C ARG A 268 0.77 15.46 -5.07
N THR A 269 -0.52 15.51 -4.73
CA THR A 269 -0.95 16.21 -3.52
C THR A 269 -0.51 15.44 -2.28
N GLY A 270 0.08 16.16 -1.32
CA GLY A 270 0.28 15.64 0.03
C GLY A 270 -1.03 15.63 0.84
N PRO A 271 -0.97 15.12 2.08
CA PRO A 271 -2.09 15.16 3.01
C PRO A 271 -2.67 16.57 3.16
N ALA A 272 -4.00 16.69 3.10
CA ALA A 272 -4.70 17.96 3.25
C ALA A 272 -4.75 18.37 4.73
N PRO A 273 -4.61 19.66 5.07
CA PRO A 273 -4.71 20.11 6.46
C PRO A 273 -6.10 19.81 7.03
N VAL A 274 -6.15 19.24 8.24
CA VAL A 274 -7.42 18.90 8.91
C VAL A 274 -8.09 20.14 9.50
N ASP A 275 -7.34 20.97 10.20
CA ASP A 275 -7.83 22.19 10.83
C ASP A 275 -6.70 23.23 10.89
N PRO A 276 -6.94 24.50 10.50
CA PRO A 276 -5.92 25.55 10.54
C PRO A 276 -5.37 25.83 11.95
N ARG A 277 -6.08 25.42 13.01
CA ARG A 277 -5.64 25.53 14.42
C ARG A 277 -4.66 24.43 14.83
N LEU A 278 -4.53 23.38 14.02
CA LEU A 278 -3.64 22.23 14.25
C LEU A 278 -2.57 22.18 13.14
N PRO A 279 -1.59 23.10 13.16
CA PRO A 279 -0.60 23.19 12.11
C PRO A 279 0.18 21.87 11.97
N GLY A 280 0.26 21.39 10.74
CA GLY A 280 0.92 20.13 10.39
C GLY A 280 0.05 18.89 10.51
N LEU A 281 -1.12 18.94 11.17
CA LEU A 281 -2.05 17.81 11.19
C LEU A 281 -2.75 17.71 9.83
N GLY A 282 -2.48 16.62 9.11
CA GLY A 282 -3.04 16.35 7.79
C GLY A 282 -3.88 15.07 7.76
N ASN A 283 -4.76 14.98 6.76
CA ASN A 283 -5.51 13.77 6.39
C ASN A 283 -5.23 13.46 4.91
N GLY A 284 -4.89 12.21 4.65
CA GLY A 284 -4.66 11.67 3.33
C GLY A 284 -3.36 10.90 3.28
N HIS A 285 -3.15 10.19 2.17
CA HIS A 285 -1.90 9.50 1.94
C HIS A 285 -0.89 10.42 1.26
N PHE A 286 0.38 10.14 1.48
CA PHE A 286 1.43 10.74 0.67
C PHE A 286 1.50 10.03 -0.68
N ALA A 287 1.69 10.79 -1.75
CA ALA A 287 1.98 10.23 -3.06
C ALA A 287 3.22 9.31 -3.01
N ASP A 288 3.19 8.23 -3.80
CA ASP A 288 4.35 7.35 -3.98
C ASP A 288 5.30 7.94 -5.00
N VAL A 289 6.25 8.74 -4.51
CA VAL A 289 7.29 9.37 -5.33
C VAL A 289 8.33 8.37 -5.87
N ARG A 290 8.23 7.08 -5.49
CA ARG A 290 8.97 6.00 -6.15
C ARG A 290 8.36 5.63 -7.51
N LEU A 291 7.11 6.02 -7.79
CA LEU A 291 6.54 5.89 -9.12
C LEU A 291 7.04 7.05 -10.00
N SER A 292 7.45 6.74 -11.22
CA SER A 292 7.72 7.76 -12.22
C SER A 292 6.45 8.59 -12.50
N PRO A 293 6.58 9.81 -13.07
CA PRO A 293 5.42 10.60 -13.45
C PRO A 293 4.41 9.86 -14.33
N CYS A 294 4.90 9.06 -15.27
CA CYS A 294 4.05 8.25 -16.14
C CYS A 294 3.34 7.16 -15.34
N GLN A 295 4.07 6.42 -14.50
CA GLN A 295 3.50 5.35 -13.68
C GLN A 295 2.36 5.87 -12.79
N ALA A 296 2.58 6.99 -12.09
CA ALA A 296 1.57 7.59 -11.23
C ALA A 296 0.35 8.09 -12.04
N ALA A 297 0.56 8.88 -13.10
CA ALA A 297 -0.55 9.43 -13.89
C ALA A 297 -1.36 8.33 -14.60
N HIS A 298 -0.68 7.29 -15.10
CA HIS A 298 -1.32 6.18 -15.78
C HIS A 298 -2.06 5.26 -14.80
N ALA A 299 -1.72 5.24 -13.51
CA ALA A 299 -2.42 4.44 -12.49
C ALA A 299 -3.89 4.88 -12.38
N THR A 300 -4.10 6.19 -12.19
CA THR A 300 -5.43 6.79 -12.08
C THR A 300 -6.24 6.57 -13.35
N THR A 301 -5.64 6.84 -14.51
CA THR A 301 -6.35 6.73 -15.78
C THR A 301 -6.67 5.28 -16.15
N LEU A 302 -5.74 4.34 -15.92
CA LEU A 302 -5.98 2.93 -16.16
C LEU A 302 -7.05 2.38 -15.22
N ALA A 303 -7.04 2.77 -13.95
CA ALA A 303 -8.09 2.41 -13.00
C ALA A 303 -9.48 2.88 -13.48
N GLN A 304 -9.57 4.10 -14.02
CA GLN A 304 -10.81 4.61 -14.62
C GLN A 304 -11.21 3.79 -15.87
N VAL A 305 -10.27 3.48 -16.77
CA VAL A 305 -10.53 2.63 -17.95
C VAL A 305 -11.08 1.28 -17.52
N LEU A 306 -10.42 0.59 -16.59
CA LEU A 306 -10.83 -0.74 -16.12
C LEU A 306 -12.22 -0.70 -15.46
N THR A 307 -12.48 0.29 -14.60
CA THR A 307 -13.79 0.49 -13.98
C THR A 307 -14.89 0.74 -15.03
N SER A 308 -14.60 1.55 -16.05
CA SER A 308 -15.57 1.90 -17.09
C SER A 308 -15.84 0.75 -18.06
N LEU A 309 -14.82 -0.05 -18.40
CA LEU A 309 -15.00 -1.30 -19.16
C LEU A 309 -15.78 -2.33 -18.32
N ALA A 310 -15.48 -2.46 -17.02
CA ALA A 310 -16.18 -3.37 -16.11
C ALA A 310 -17.66 -2.99 -15.95
N ALA A 311 -17.96 -1.68 -15.95
CA ALA A 311 -19.31 -1.14 -15.86
C ALA A 311 -20.23 -1.59 -17.00
N GLY A 312 -19.67 -1.95 -18.16
CA GLY A 312 -20.46 -2.23 -19.37
C GLY A 312 -21.27 -1.02 -19.85
N ASN A 313 -20.83 0.21 -19.55
CA ASN A 313 -21.55 1.46 -19.80
C ASN A 313 -21.42 1.98 -21.25
N GLY A 314 -20.95 1.13 -22.18
CA GLY A 314 -20.63 1.52 -23.55
C GLY A 314 -19.18 2.01 -23.75
N SER A 315 -18.34 1.97 -22.72
CA SER A 315 -16.91 2.24 -22.86
C SER A 315 -16.22 1.23 -23.78
N GLN A 316 -15.27 1.73 -24.56
CA GLN A 316 -14.52 0.95 -25.54
C GLN A 316 -13.18 1.63 -25.81
N VAL A 317 -12.08 0.96 -25.55
CA VAL A 317 -10.74 1.45 -25.92
C VAL A 317 -10.20 0.65 -27.10
N SER A 318 -9.33 1.25 -27.91
CA SER A 318 -8.56 0.51 -28.92
C SER A 318 -7.12 0.33 -28.48
N PHE A 319 -6.55 -0.85 -28.71
CA PHE A 319 -5.14 -1.13 -28.44
C PHE A 319 -4.59 -2.03 -29.55
N GLN A 320 -3.50 -1.59 -30.19
CA GLN A 320 -2.91 -2.29 -31.34
C GLN A 320 -3.91 -2.62 -32.47
N GLY A 321 -4.92 -1.76 -32.66
CA GLY A 321 -5.97 -1.93 -33.68
C GLY A 321 -7.13 -2.83 -33.26
N GLU A 322 -7.06 -3.47 -32.09
CA GLU A 322 -8.16 -4.26 -31.53
C GLU A 322 -9.10 -3.37 -30.71
N SER A 323 -10.41 -3.62 -30.83
CA SER A 323 -11.44 -2.98 -30.02
C SER A 323 -11.66 -3.78 -28.73
N ILE A 324 -11.48 -3.13 -27.59
CA ILE A 324 -11.55 -3.72 -26.26
C ILE A 324 -12.73 -3.14 -25.49
N THR A 325 -13.60 -4.00 -24.98
CA THR A 325 -14.84 -3.63 -24.27
C THR A 325 -14.92 -4.21 -22.86
N THR A 326 -13.94 -5.01 -22.43
CA THR A 326 -13.90 -5.56 -21.06
C THR A 326 -12.50 -5.48 -20.44
N PRO A 327 -12.38 -5.44 -19.10
CA PRO A 327 -11.09 -5.52 -18.42
C PRO A 327 -10.30 -6.78 -18.78
N ARG A 328 -10.98 -7.92 -18.90
CA ARG A 328 -10.36 -9.19 -19.30
C ARG A 328 -9.70 -9.10 -20.68
N GLN A 329 -10.37 -8.50 -21.66
CA GLN A 329 -9.80 -8.27 -23.00
C GLN A 329 -8.60 -7.33 -22.94
N LEU A 330 -8.66 -6.27 -22.12
CA LEU A 330 -7.54 -5.35 -21.94
C LEU A 330 -6.30 -6.06 -21.37
N MET A 331 -6.45 -6.80 -20.28
CA MET A 331 -5.34 -7.52 -19.65
C MET A 331 -4.74 -8.58 -20.59
N ALA A 332 -5.59 -9.31 -21.35
CA ALA A 332 -5.12 -10.26 -22.35
C ALA A 332 -4.33 -9.59 -23.49
N ALA A 333 -4.80 -8.44 -23.99
CA ALA A 333 -4.10 -7.71 -25.05
C ALA A 333 -2.77 -7.13 -24.57
N LEU A 334 -2.69 -6.66 -23.31
CA LEU A 334 -1.44 -6.23 -22.68
C LEU A 334 -0.43 -7.39 -22.62
N LEU A 335 -0.82 -8.57 -22.13
CA LEU A 335 0.04 -9.75 -22.13
C LEU A 335 0.53 -10.11 -23.54
N ALA A 336 -0.38 -10.16 -24.52
CA ALA A 336 -0.05 -10.49 -25.91
C ALA A 336 0.92 -9.48 -26.56
N SER A 337 0.97 -8.25 -26.05
CA SER A 337 1.89 -7.20 -26.50
C SER A 337 3.22 -7.15 -25.73
N GLY A 338 3.51 -8.17 -24.91
CA GLY A 338 4.77 -8.29 -24.18
C GLY A 338 4.81 -7.59 -22.83
N HIS A 339 3.65 -7.25 -22.25
CA HIS A 339 3.61 -6.79 -20.85
C HIS A 339 3.73 -7.98 -19.90
N THR A 340 4.33 -7.73 -18.74
CA THR A 340 4.29 -8.62 -17.59
C THR A 340 3.28 -8.07 -16.60
N ILE A 341 2.42 -8.92 -16.07
CA ILE A 341 1.42 -8.51 -15.08
C ILE A 341 1.53 -9.42 -13.85
N GLU A 342 1.82 -8.81 -12.71
CA GLU A 342 1.74 -9.45 -11.41
C GLU A 342 0.36 -9.19 -10.80
N VAL A 343 -0.34 -10.23 -10.36
CA VAL A 343 -1.55 -10.12 -9.56
C VAL A 343 -1.26 -10.55 -8.12
N ARG A 344 -1.61 -9.71 -7.15
CA ARG A 344 -1.38 -9.91 -5.71
C ARG A 344 -2.69 -9.78 -4.95
N ASN A 345 -2.89 -10.62 -3.96
CA ASN A 345 -3.92 -10.43 -2.94
C ASN A 345 -3.25 -9.81 -1.70
N GLU A 346 -3.29 -8.47 -1.61
CA GLU A 346 -2.60 -7.69 -0.58
C GLU A 346 -3.49 -7.51 0.66
N ARG A 347 -2.91 -7.73 1.85
CA ARG A 347 -3.53 -7.57 3.17
C ARG A 347 -2.77 -6.53 3.98
N THR A 348 -3.49 -5.63 4.62
CA THR A 348 -2.95 -4.52 5.42
C THR A 348 -3.89 -4.25 6.59
N TYR A 349 -3.44 -3.49 7.59
CA TYR A 349 -4.37 -2.82 8.49
C TYR A 349 -5.00 -1.61 7.81
N ALA A 350 -6.29 -1.41 8.05
CA ALA A 350 -7.03 -0.29 7.51
C ALA A 350 -6.59 1.02 8.18
N ASN A 351 -6.17 1.99 7.36
CA ASN A 351 -5.85 3.34 7.79
C ASN A 351 -6.99 4.30 7.39
N PHE A 352 -8.12 4.20 8.08
CA PHE A 352 -9.35 4.91 7.70
C PHE A 352 -9.22 6.43 7.65
N ILE A 353 -8.44 7.02 8.56
CA ILE A 353 -8.34 8.48 8.69
C ILE A 353 -7.09 9.01 7.97
N SER A 354 -6.08 8.16 7.73
CA SER A 354 -4.83 8.57 7.07
C SER A 354 -4.22 9.83 7.68
N LEU A 355 -4.15 9.84 9.02
CA LEU A 355 -3.65 10.97 9.77
C LEU A 355 -2.13 11.09 9.64
N THR A 356 -1.67 12.33 9.56
CA THR A 356 -0.26 12.69 9.47
C THR A 356 0.04 13.90 10.34
N LEU A 357 1.26 14.01 10.86
CA LEU A 357 1.73 15.20 11.56
C LEU A 357 3.07 15.67 10.97
N GLY A 358 2.99 16.65 10.07
CA GLY A 358 4.11 17.03 9.21
C GLY A 358 4.47 15.87 8.28
N ALA A 359 5.74 15.47 8.25
CA ALA A 359 6.23 14.34 7.47
C ALA A 359 6.19 13.01 8.24
N ARG A 360 5.32 12.86 9.24
CA ARG A 360 5.18 11.64 10.06
C ARG A 360 3.81 11.03 9.88
N ASP A 361 3.75 9.71 9.75
CA ASP A 361 2.49 8.98 9.76
C ASP A 361 1.95 8.89 11.19
N VAL A 362 0.64 8.82 11.37
CA VAL A 362 0.02 8.57 12.68
C VAL A 362 -0.53 7.15 12.72
N ILE A 363 -0.16 6.42 13.76
CA ILE A 363 -0.69 5.11 14.09
C ILE A 363 -2.04 5.29 14.79
N TRP A 364 -3.13 5.18 14.03
CA TRP A 364 -4.48 5.32 14.55
C TRP A 364 -5.42 4.27 13.93
N PRO A 365 -5.23 2.97 14.22
CA PRO A 365 -6.15 1.94 13.74
C PRO A 365 -7.54 2.11 14.39
N VAL A 366 -8.56 1.57 13.71
CA VAL A 366 -9.80 1.18 14.38
C VAL A 366 -9.60 -0.24 14.88
N TRP A 367 -9.71 -0.43 16.19
CA TRP A 367 -9.60 -1.75 16.81
C TRP A 367 -10.94 -2.48 16.76
N LEU A 368 -10.85 -3.79 16.58
CA LEU A 368 -11.96 -4.71 16.54
C LEU A 368 -11.79 -5.75 17.63
N ASP A 369 -12.66 -5.71 18.64
CA ASP A 369 -12.88 -6.85 19.52
C ASP A 369 -13.64 -7.91 18.74
N THR A 370 -12.94 -8.98 18.37
CA THR A 370 -13.49 -10.02 17.49
C THR A 370 -14.47 -10.94 18.20
N GLY A 371 -14.50 -10.97 19.54
CA GLY A 371 -15.22 -11.97 20.32
C GLY A 371 -14.61 -13.39 20.27
N ILE A 372 -13.47 -13.59 19.59
CA ILE A 372 -12.77 -14.87 19.54
C ILE A 372 -12.03 -15.06 20.88
N PRO A 373 -12.36 -16.09 21.68
CA PRO A 373 -11.77 -16.25 23.01
C PRO A 373 -10.30 -16.67 22.94
N LEU A 374 -9.47 -16.09 23.81
CA LEU A 374 -8.07 -16.49 23.99
C LEU A 374 -7.91 -17.40 25.22
N SER A 375 -6.99 -18.37 25.15
CA SER A 375 -6.66 -19.21 26.32
C SER A 375 -6.02 -18.44 27.48
N SER A 376 -5.41 -17.29 27.20
CA SER A 376 -4.92 -16.33 28.20
C SER A 376 -6.06 -15.58 28.92
N GLY A 377 -7.30 -15.70 28.43
CA GLY A 377 -8.47 -14.95 28.88
C GLY A 377 -8.80 -13.76 27.98
N GLY A 378 -10.05 -13.31 28.02
CA GLY A 378 -10.55 -12.24 27.15
C GLY A 378 -10.80 -12.68 25.70
N SER A 379 -10.91 -11.70 24.82
CA SER A 379 -11.12 -11.88 23.39
C SER A 379 -9.99 -11.26 22.57
N LEU A 380 -9.69 -11.87 21.43
CA LEU A 380 -8.72 -11.36 20.47
C LEU A 380 -9.20 -10.00 19.95
N THR A 381 -8.39 -8.96 20.18
CA THR A 381 -8.62 -7.61 19.66
C THR A 381 -7.55 -7.27 18.64
N ILE A 382 -7.95 -6.94 17.41
CA ILE A 382 -7.03 -6.68 16.30
C ILE A 382 -7.36 -5.36 15.61
N PRO A 383 -6.40 -4.68 14.96
CA PRO A 383 -6.70 -3.61 14.02
C PRO A 383 -7.60 -4.13 12.89
N MET A 384 -8.55 -3.32 12.45
CA MET A 384 -9.41 -3.68 11.34
C MET A 384 -8.59 -3.92 10.08
N GLY A 385 -8.80 -5.05 9.41
CA GLY A 385 -8.09 -5.39 8.20
C GLY A 385 -8.64 -4.68 6.96
N HIS A 386 -7.76 -4.39 6.00
CA HIS A 386 -8.08 -3.99 4.64
C HIS A 386 -7.42 -4.96 3.66
N SER A 387 -8.12 -5.34 2.60
CA SER A 387 -7.55 -6.13 1.51
C SER A 387 -8.10 -5.76 0.15
N HIS A 388 -7.28 -6.05 -0.86
CA HIS A 388 -7.54 -5.76 -2.26
C HIS A 388 -6.73 -6.72 -3.16
N HIS A 389 -7.19 -6.89 -4.40
CA HIS A 389 -6.36 -7.47 -5.45
C HIS A 389 -5.61 -6.34 -6.14
N ALA A 390 -4.28 -6.40 -6.18
CA ALA A 390 -3.43 -5.45 -6.90
C ALA A 390 -2.92 -6.08 -8.20
N TRP A 391 -2.90 -5.31 -9.29
CA TRP A 391 -2.24 -5.65 -10.54
C TRP A 391 -1.09 -4.67 -10.77
N ARG A 392 0.14 -5.20 -10.80
CA ARG A 392 1.35 -4.45 -11.17
C ARG A 392 1.67 -4.80 -12.61
N ILE A 393 1.48 -3.84 -13.51
CA ILE A 393 1.63 -4.01 -14.95
C ILE A 393 2.94 -3.35 -15.35
N ARG A 394 3.83 -4.09 -16.01
CA ARG A 394 5.10 -3.58 -16.54
C ARG A 394 5.15 -3.84 -18.04
N GLY A 395 5.55 -2.84 -18.82
CA GLY A 395 5.73 -3.03 -20.25
C GLY A 395 5.82 -1.71 -21.03
N PRO A 396 5.91 -1.80 -22.36
CA PRO A 396 6.26 -0.66 -23.21
C PRO A 396 5.16 0.39 -23.37
N VAL A 397 3.91 0.07 -23.01
CA VAL A 397 2.77 1.00 -23.15
C VAL A 397 2.17 1.35 -21.81
N VAL A 398 1.97 0.34 -20.97
CA VAL A 398 1.44 0.48 -19.63
C VAL A 398 2.53 0.02 -18.67
N ASP A 399 2.96 0.93 -17.82
CA ASP A 399 3.80 0.62 -16.67
C ASP A 399 3.16 1.33 -15.48
N THR A 400 2.42 0.60 -14.66
CA THR A 400 1.65 1.19 -13.55
C THR A 400 1.08 0.12 -12.61
N ARG A 401 0.39 0.56 -11.54
CA ARG A 401 -0.21 -0.29 -10.51
C ARG A 401 -1.66 0.14 -10.26
N VAL A 402 -2.57 -0.83 -10.25
CA VAL A 402 -3.99 -0.62 -9.95
C VAL A 402 -4.45 -1.66 -8.93
N MET A 403 -5.46 -1.34 -8.14
CA MET A 403 -6.03 -2.26 -7.17
C MET A 403 -7.56 -2.30 -7.26
N PHE A 404 -8.17 -3.42 -6.89
CA PHE A 404 -9.62 -3.59 -6.85
C PHE A 404 -10.10 -3.92 -5.45
N TYR A 405 -11.12 -3.19 -4.99
CA TYR A 405 -11.84 -3.49 -3.76
C TYR A 405 -13.21 -2.77 -3.74
N LEU A 406 -14.03 -3.09 -2.75
CA LEU A 406 -15.24 -2.33 -2.39
C LEU A 406 -14.89 -1.19 -1.43
N GLY A 407 -14.86 0.04 -1.95
CA GLY A 407 -14.73 1.27 -1.17
C GLY A 407 -16.08 1.86 -0.75
N ILE A 408 -16.06 2.96 0.02
CA ILE A 408 -17.27 3.67 0.44
C ILE A 408 -18.12 4.17 -0.75
N SER A 409 -17.47 4.48 -1.87
CA SER A 409 -18.12 4.91 -3.11
C SER A 409 -18.50 3.75 -4.03
N GLY A 410 -18.28 2.50 -3.59
CA GLY A 410 -18.55 1.29 -4.37
C GLY A 410 -17.33 0.46 -4.71
N ALA A 411 -17.60 -0.66 -5.38
CA ALA A 411 -16.58 -1.49 -5.98
C ALA A 411 -16.03 -0.84 -7.26
N GLY A 412 -14.71 -0.85 -7.39
CA GLY A 412 -14.00 -0.18 -8.48
C GLY A 412 -12.55 -0.66 -8.56
N PHE A 413 -11.92 -0.34 -9.69
CA PHE A 413 -10.47 -0.30 -9.79
C PHE A 413 -10.01 1.10 -9.35
N PHE A 414 -8.96 1.15 -8.54
CA PHE A 414 -8.37 2.36 -7.97
C PHE A 414 -6.87 2.40 -8.30
N ALA A 415 -6.32 3.60 -8.38
CA ALA A 415 -4.87 3.77 -8.49
C ALA A 415 -4.17 3.25 -7.24
N GLN A 416 -3.00 2.65 -7.40
CA GLN A 416 -2.08 2.36 -6.31
C GLN A 416 -0.86 3.28 -6.43
N ASP A 417 -1.09 4.57 -6.19
CA ASP A 417 -0.17 5.69 -6.41
C ASP A 417 0.23 6.41 -5.11
N HIS A 418 -0.06 5.79 -3.96
CA HIS A 418 0.22 6.31 -2.64
C HIS A 418 1.05 5.34 -1.79
N VAL A 419 1.88 5.88 -0.91
CA VAL A 419 2.63 5.09 0.07
C VAL A 419 1.73 4.74 1.24
N ARG A 420 1.63 3.44 1.56
CA ARG A 420 1.00 2.98 2.81
C ARG A 420 1.97 3.19 3.98
N PRO A 421 1.52 3.72 5.13
CA PRO A 421 2.37 3.82 6.31
C PRO A 421 2.90 2.46 6.74
N ALA A 422 4.16 2.37 7.13
CA ALA A 422 4.77 1.08 7.49
C ALA A 422 4.04 0.34 8.63
N TRP A 423 3.43 1.07 9.56
CA TRP A 423 2.67 0.49 10.67
C TRP A 423 1.46 -0.33 10.20
N THR A 424 0.91 -0.08 9.01
CA THR A 424 -0.21 -0.87 8.47
C THR A 424 0.22 -2.27 8.06
N GLY A 425 1.52 -2.48 7.81
CA GLY A 425 2.07 -3.70 7.24
C GLY A 425 1.57 -3.98 5.82
N GLU A 426 2.16 -5.00 5.21
CA GLU A 426 1.69 -5.58 3.96
C GLU A 426 2.00 -7.08 3.96
N ARG A 427 1.00 -7.89 3.65
CA ARG A 427 1.16 -9.31 3.36
C ARG A 427 0.51 -9.66 2.04
N VAL A 428 1.22 -10.41 1.22
CA VAL A 428 0.67 -10.98 -0.02
C VAL A 428 0.18 -12.39 0.28
N ALA A 429 -1.14 -12.57 0.33
CA ALA A 429 -1.75 -13.87 0.59
C ALA A 429 -1.56 -14.84 -0.59
N THR A 430 -1.67 -14.32 -1.81
CA THR A 430 -1.41 -15.05 -3.06
C THR A 430 -0.80 -14.10 -4.08
N GLN A 431 0.16 -14.62 -4.87
CA GLN A 431 0.83 -13.90 -5.94
C GLN A 431 0.91 -14.79 -7.19
N ALA A 432 0.78 -14.19 -8.36
CA ALA A 432 1.18 -14.81 -9.63
C ALA A 432 1.75 -13.72 -10.55
N THR A 433 2.89 -14.00 -11.17
CA THR A 433 3.51 -13.13 -12.18
C THR A 433 3.35 -13.78 -13.53
N VAL A 434 2.69 -13.09 -14.47
CA VAL A 434 2.36 -13.63 -15.79
C VAL A 434 3.09 -12.83 -16.87
N SER A 435 3.80 -13.54 -17.75
CA SER A 435 4.29 -13.02 -19.03
C SER A 435 3.63 -13.79 -20.19
N ALA A 436 3.86 -13.34 -21.44
CA ALA A 436 3.30 -13.98 -22.63
C ALA A 436 3.63 -15.48 -22.74
N ASP A 437 4.75 -15.92 -22.15
CA ASP A 437 5.22 -17.30 -22.22
C ASP A 437 4.69 -18.20 -21.08
N ALA A 438 3.98 -17.64 -20.08
CA ALA A 438 3.48 -18.35 -18.89
C ALA A 438 1.96 -18.64 -18.99
N ALA A 439 1.59 -19.61 -19.84
CA ALA A 439 0.18 -19.88 -20.18
C ALA A 439 -0.71 -20.32 -18.98
N GLU A 440 -0.17 -21.04 -17.99
CA GLU A 440 -0.95 -21.51 -16.84
C GLU A 440 -1.33 -20.34 -15.89
N ASP A 441 -0.40 -19.43 -15.62
CA ASP A 441 -0.63 -18.29 -14.73
C ASP A 441 -1.52 -17.22 -15.38
N ALA A 442 -1.54 -17.14 -16.71
CA ALA A 442 -2.47 -16.29 -17.45
C ALA A 442 -3.94 -16.64 -17.18
N GLY A 443 -4.25 -17.91 -16.97
CA GLY A 443 -5.61 -18.35 -16.62
C GLY A 443 -6.10 -17.76 -15.30
N TYR A 444 -5.25 -17.80 -14.26
CA TYR A 444 -5.56 -17.23 -12.95
C TYR A 444 -5.72 -15.70 -12.99
N LEU A 445 -4.80 -15.00 -13.67
CA LEU A 445 -4.87 -13.55 -13.84
C LEU A 445 -6.15 -13.12 -14.57
N LEU A 446 -6.52 -13.80 -15.66
CA LEU A 446 -7.73 -13.45 -16.39
C LEU A 446 -9.00 -13.81 -15.62
N ALA A 447 -8.97 -14.88 -14.79
CA ALA A 447 -10.09 -15.23 -13.92
C ALA A 447 -10.30 -14.21 -12.78
N THR A 448 -9.21 -13.69 -12.17
CA THR A 448 -9.30 -12.69 -11.10
C THR A 448 -9.87 -11.36 -11.61
N VAL A 449 -9.44 -10.86 -12.77
CA VAL A 449 -9.99 -9.61 -13.34
C VAL A 449 -11.45 -9.77 -13.80
N GLU A 450 -11.83 -10.97 -14.25
CA GLU A 450 -13.22 -11.28 -14.58
C GLU A 450 -14.11 -11.33 -13.33
N ALA A 451 -13.65 -11.98 -12.25
CA ALA A 451 -14.35 -11.99 -10.98
C ALA A 451 -14.50 -10.56 -10.39
N ALA A 452 -13.47 -9.71 -10.52
CA ALA A 452 -13.54 -8.28 -10.17
C ALA A 452 -14.64 -7.55 -10.96
N THR A 453 -14.69 -7.80 -12.28
CA THR A 453 -15.70 -7.22 -13.18
C THR A 453 -17.12 -7.61 -12.74
N THR A 454 -17.35 -8.90 -12.52
CA THR A 454 -18.66 -9.41 -12.09
C THR A 454 -19.04 -8.88 -10.71
N TYR A 455 -18.10 -8.80 -9.76
CA TYR A 455 -18.37 -8.26 -8.43
C TYR A 455 -18.77 -6.79 -8.49
N LEU A 456 -18.09 -5.99 -9.32
CA LEU A 456 -18.44 -4.58 -9.53
C LEU A 456 -19.85 -4.42 -10.08
N GLN A 457 -20.23 -5.23 -11.08
CA GLN A 457 -21.58 -5.20 -11.65
C GLN A 457 -22.64 -5.60 -10.62
N ARG A 458 -22.37 -6.67 -9.86
CA ARG A 458 -23.23 -7.12 -8.75
C ARG A 458 -23.40 -6.04 -7.70
N ASN A 459 -22.30 -5.45 -7.24
CA ASN A 459 -22.31 -4.40 -6.23
C ASN A 459 -23.22 -3.23 -6.66
N ARG A 460 -23.20 -2.85 -7.94
CA ARG A 460 -24.09 -1.79 -8.45
C ARG A 460 -25.57 -2.18 -8.41
N VAL A 461 -25.90 -3.40 -8.81
CA VAL A 461 -27.27 -3.90 -8.72
C VAL A 461 -27.72 -3.85 -7.26
N GLU A 462 -26.94 -4.40 -6.34
CA GLU A 462 -27.30 -4.42 -4.92
C GLU A 462 -27.42 -3.02 -4.31
N ARG A 463 -26.52 -2.09 -4.66
CA ARG A 463 -26.56 -0.69 -4.22
C ARG A 463 -27.78 0.07 -4.73
N THR A 464 -28.13 -0.13 -6.00
CA THR A 464 -29.26 0.58 -6.63
C THR A 464 -30.61 -0.08 -6.38
N THR A 465 -30.64 -1.27 -5.78
CA THR A 465 -31.87 -2.00 -5.47
C THR A 465 -32.03 -2.23 -3.97
N VAL A 466 -31.22 -3.10 -3.37
CA VAL A 466 -31.40 -3.54 -1.99
C VAL A 466 -30.90 -2.50 -0.98
N ALA A 467 -29.81 -1.82 -1.31
CA ALA A 467 -29.21 -0.76 -0.48
C ALA A 467 -29.61 0.66 -0.92
N ALA A 468 -30.61 0.79 -1.80
CA ALA A 468 -31.06 2.08 -2.29
C ALA A 468 -31.55 2.97 -1.13
N GLY A 469 -30.98 4.18 -1.03
CA GLY A 469 -31.31 5.14 0.03
C GLY A 469 -30.65 4.84 1.38
N LEU A 470 -29.82 3.81 1.48
CA LEU A 470 -28.96 3.63 2.63
C LEU A 470 -27.77 4.60 2.59
N PRO A 471 -27.27 5.05 3.76
CA PRO A 471 -26.10 5.92 3.82
C PRO A 471 -24.85 5.26 3.17
N ALA A 472 -24.00 6.05 2.52
CA ALA A 472 -22.87 5.60 1.69
C ALA A 472 -23.23 4.45 0.72
N ASP A 473 -24.40 4.54 0.09
CA ASP A 473 -24.99 3.53 -0.79
C ASP A 473 -24.99 2.10 -0.20
N GLY A 474 -25.15 2.01 1.12
CA GLY A 474 -25.16 0.75 1.85
C GLY A 474 -23.79 0.09 2.04
N TYR A 475 -22.70 0.85 1.97
CA TYR A 475 -21.40 0.37 2.45
C TYR A 475 -21.51 -0.21 3.87
N GLY A 476 -20.89 -1.36 4.11
CA GLY A 476 -21.08 -2.15 5.34
C GLY A 476 -22.31 -3.07 5.32
N VAL A 477 -23.36 -2.77 4.54
CA VAL A 477 -24.50 -3.68 4.30
C VAL A 477 -24.22 -4.59 3.10
N VAL A 478 -23.83 -4.02 1.96
CA VAL A 478 -23.48 -4.79 0.75
C VAL A 478 -22.09 -5.45 0.85
N GLY A 479 -21.33 -5.09 1.88
CA GLY A 479 -19.97 -5.54 2.16
C GLY A 479 -19.02 -4.37 2.41
N VAL A 480 -17.76 -4.70 2.66
CA VAL A 480 -16.61 -3.77 2.69
C VAL A 480 -15.47 -4.29 1.81
N CYS A 481 -14.32 -3.64 1.83
CA CYS A 481 -13.14 -4.01 1.03
C CYS A 481 -12.80 -5.51 1.13
N ASN A 482 -12.82 -6.08 2.34
CA ASN A 482 -12.53 -7.49 2.57
C ASN A 482 -13.55 -8.44 1.90
N ASP A 483 -14.84 -8.09 1.83
CA ASP A 483 -15.87 -8.91 1.21
C ASP A 483 -15.65 -9.06 -0.30
N SER A 484 -15.31 -7.96 -0.98
CA SER A 484 -14.96 -8.01 -2.40
C SER A 484 -13.75 -8.91 -2.64
N ASN A 485 -12.75 -8.78 -1.79
CA ASN A 485 -11.53 -9.54 -1.92
C ASN A 485 -11.74 -11.04 -1.65
N ALA A 486 -12.56 -11.37 -0.64
CA ALA A 486 -12.94 -12.74 -0.31
C ALA A 486 -13.79 -13.39 -1.40
N ALA A 487 -14.68 -12.66 -2.06
CA ALA A 487 -15.46 -13.17 -3.18
C ALA A 487 -14.54 -13.57 -4.35
N LEU A 488 -13.58 -12.71 -4.71
CA LEU A 488 -12.59 -12.99 -5.76
C LEU A 488 -11.71 -14.19 -5.39
N GLU A 489 -11.23 -14.23 -4.14
CA GLU A 489 -10.43 -15.34 -3.61
C GLU A 489 -11.20 -16.66 -3.70
N TYR A 490 -12.47 -16.68 -3.28
CA TYR A 490 -13.27 -17.89 -3.30
C TYR A 490 -13.54 -18.40 -4.72
N VAL A 491 -13.88 -17.50 -5.65
CA VAL A 491 -14.14 -17.88 -7.06
C VAL A 491 -12.88 -18.41 -7.74
N THR A 492 -11.71 -17.89 -7.40
CA THR A 492 -10.46 -18.23 -8.11
C THR A 492 -9.62 -19.28 -7.42
N ARG A 493 -9.76 -19.47 -6.10
CA ARG A 493 -8.97 -20.40 -5.27
C ARG A 493 -9.81 -21.36 -4.45
N GLY A 494 -11.12 -21.11 -4.29
CA GLY A 494 -12.00 -21.92 -3.44
C GLY A 494 -11.79 -21.70 -1.94
N THR A 495 -11.01 -20.69 -1.54
CA THR A 495 -10.69 -20.37 -0.13
C THR A 495 -11.17 -18.98 0.25
N ILE A 496 -11.41 -18.79 1.55
CA ILE A 496 -11.74 -17.49 2.14
C ILE A 496 -10.77 -17.26 3.29
N THR A 497 -9.88 -16.28 3.15
CA THR A 497 -8.90 -15.93 4.19
C THR A 497 -9.09 -14.52 4.74
N ALA A 498 -9.97 -13.70 4.14
CA ALA A 498 -10.23 -12.34 4.60
C ALA A 498 -11.06 -12.30 5.91
N PHE A 499 -10.80 -11.29 6.74
CA PHE A 499 -11.53 -11.03 7.99
C PHE A 499 -11.44 -9.55 8.42
N PRO A 500 -12.47 -8.97 9.05
CA PRO A 500 -13.84 -9.48 9.10
C PRO A 500 -14.54 -9.29 7.75
N LEU A 501 -15.61 -10.06 7.54
CA LEU A 501 -16.56 -9.90 6.43
C LEU A 501 -17.85 -9.27 6.97
N LEU A 502 -18.25 -8.15 6.39
CA LEU A 502 -19.32 -7.33 6.96
C LEU A 502 -20.61 -7.34 6.15
N ARG A 503 -20.64 -8.00 4.98
CA ARG A 503 -21.87 -8.18 4.22
C ARG A 503 -22.99 -8.69 5.13
N ALA A 504 -24.20 -8.16 4.93
CA ALA A 504 -25.36 -8.53 5.73
C ALA A 504 -25.95 -9.85 5.26
N ALA A 505 -26.18 -10.79 6.20
CA ALA A 505 -26.77 -12.09 5.92
C ALA A 505 -28.16 -12.00 5.25
N ALA A 506 -28.88 -10.89 5.47
CA ALA A 506 -30.17 -10.63 4.83
C ALA A 506 -30.09 -10.59 3.29
N LEU A 507 -28.93 -10.27 2.72
CA LEU A 507 -28.74 -10.25 1.27
C LEU A 507 -28.69 -11.65 0.66
N ASP A 508 -28.33 -12.67 1.45
CA ASP A 508 -28.19 -14.05 0.96
C ASP A 508 -29.56 -14.73 0.74
N ALA A 509 -30.60 -14.20 1.41
CA ALA A 509 -32.00 -14.60 1.23
C ALA A 509 -32.64 -14.01 -0.03
N GLY A 510 -31.97 -13.05 -0.70
CA GLY A 510 -32.42 -12.49 -1.96
C GLY A 510 -32.43 -13.51 -3.11
N PRO A 511 -33.21 -13.26 -4.17
CA PRO A 511 -33.16 -14.09 -5.38
C PRO A 511 -31.74 -14.11 -5.95
N ALA A 512 -31.34 -15.26 -6.51
CA ALA A 512 -30.10 -15.37 -7.26
C ALA A 512 -30.10 -14.37 -8.43
N LEU A 513 -28.98 -13.65 -8.62
CA LEU A 513 -28.83 -12.68 -9.70
C LEU A 513 -28.44 -13.35 -11.02
N GLY A 514 -27.96 -14.60 -10.98
CA GLY A 514 -27.53 -15.34 -12.17
C GLY A 514 -26.25 -14.82 -12.80
N ASP A 515 -25.45 -14.07 -12.04
CA ASP A 515 -24.22 -13.40 -12.47
C ASP A 515 -22.98 -14.30 -12.39
N GLY A 516 -23.11 -15.51 -11.83
CA GLY A 516 -22.00 -16.43 -11.57
C GLY A 516 -21.33 -16.25 -10.20
N LEU A 517 -21.70 -15.23 -9.41
CA LEU A 517 -21.20 -15.00 -8.05
C LEU A 517 -22.14 -15.48 -6.95
N ASP A 518 -23.38 -15.86 -7.26
CA ASP A 518 -24.38 -16.22 -6.25
C ASP A 518 -23.92 -17.29 -5.25
N ALA A 519 -23.24 -18.33 -5.72
CA ALA A 519 -22.72 -19.39 -4.85
C ALA A 519 -21.57 -18.87 -3.98
N ALA A 520 -20.68 -18.07 -4.55
CA ALA A 520 -19.55 -17.46 -3.84
C ALA A 520 -20.05 -16.52 -2.74
N MET A 521 -20.98 -15.62 -3.06
CA MET A 521 -21.50 -14.65 -2.11
C MET A 521 -22.21 -15.30 -0.93
N ARG A 522 -22.96 -16.38 -1.15
CA ARG A 522 -23.62 -17.15 -0.06
C ARG A 522 -22.66 -18.03 0.74
N ALA A 523 -21.45 -18.29 0.23
CA ALA A 523 -20.43 -19.06 0.94
C ALA A 523 -19.62 -18.18 1.90
N LEU A 524 -19.64 -16.86 1.73
CA LEU A 524 -18.95 -15.92 2.60
C LEU A 524 -19.59 -15.89 4.00
N PRO A 525 -18.79 -15.97 5.08
CA PRO A 525 -19.27 -15.65 6.42
C PRO A 525 -19.80 -14.21 6.52
N ASN A 526 -20.81 -14.00 7.36
CA ASN A 526 -21.36 -12.68 7.67
C ASN A 526 -20.91 -12.27 9.09
N ASP A 527 -19.61 -12.07 9.29
CA ASP A 527 -19.00 -11.90 10.63
C ASP A 527 -19.62 -10.75 11.43
N GLY A 528 -20.05 -9.68 10.76
CA GLY A 528 -20.75 -8.55 11.38
C GLY A 528 -22.14 -8.88 11.95
N ASP A 529 -22.75 -10.00 11.56
CA ASP A 529 -23.99 -10.54 12.13
C ASP A 529 -23.75 -11.58 13.24
N GLY A 530 -22.49 -11.80 13.60
CA GLY A 530 -22.03 -12.77 14.58
C GLY A 530 -21.19 -13.89 13.95
N LEU A 531 -20.32 -14.48 14.79
CA LEU A 531 -19.45 -15.57 14.36
C LEU A 531 -20.22 -16.90 14.32
N ALA A 532 -20.52 -17.38 13.11
CA ALA A 532 -21.15 -18.69 12.91
C ALA A 532 -20.21 -19.85 13.29
N ASP A 533 -18.91 -19.69 13.02
CA ASP A 533 -17.85 -20.64 13.35
C ASP A 533 -16.64 -19.85 13.88
N VAL A 534 -16.35 -20.01 15.16
CA VAL A 534 -15.26 -19.29 15.86
C VAL A 534 -13.87 -19.78 15.42
N ASP A 535 -13.73 -21.04 15.03
CA ASP A 535 -12.44 -21.60 14.62
C ASP A 535 -12.10 -21.16 13.19
N ASP A 536 -13.10 -21.14 12.31
CA ASP A 536 -12.99 -20.51 10.99
C ASP A 536 -12.63 -19.02 11.10
N ALA A 537 -13.34 -18.27 11.96
CA ALA A 537 -13.07 -16.86 12.19
C ALA A 537 -11.65 -16.62 12.73
N ARG A 538 -11.17 -17.45 13.66
CA ARG A 538 -9.79 -17.40 14.18
C ARG A 538 -8.77 -17.59 13.08
N ARG A 539 -8.91 -18.64 12.26
CA ARG A 539 -8.01 -18.91 11.14
C ARG A 539 -7.94 -17.73 10.18
N ARG A 540 -9.09 -17.16 9.79
CA ARG A 540 -9.15 -15.99 8.88
C ARG A 540 -8.59 -14.72 9.53
N ALA A 541 -8.90 -14.46 10.80
CA ALA A 541 -8.33 -13.34 11.54
C ALA A 541 -6.80 -13.40 11.59
N LEU A 542 -6.22 -14.60 11.75
CA LEU A 542 -4.77 -14.82 11.74
C LEU A 542 -4.16 -14.73 10.33
N ALA A 543 -4.85 -15.23 9.31
CA ALA A 543 -4.43 -15.12 7.91
C ALA A 543 -4.43 -13.68 7.39
N MET A 544 -5.31 -12.83 7.94
CA MET A 544 -5.43 -11.41 7.59
C MET A 544 -4.31 -10.55 8.19
N GLN A 545 -3.53 -11.05 9.15
CA GLN A 545 -2.50 -10.24 9.80
C GLN A 545 -1.36 -9.92 8.81
N PRO A 546 -1.08 -8.63 8.58
CA PRO A 546 -0.07 -8.20 7.62
C PRO A 546 1.35 -8.29 8.18
N HIS A 547 1.50 -8.32 9.51
CA HIS A 547 2.78 -8.43 10.18
C HIS A 547 2.99 -9.83 10.74
N ASP A 548 4.22 -10.31 10.65
CA ASP A 548 4.65 -11.47 11.41
C ASP A 548 4.79 -11.12 12.90
N ALA A 549 4.67 -12.14 13.75
CA ALA A 549 4.83 -11.94 15.19
C ALA A 549 6.29 -11.55 15.47
N GLY A 550 6.49 -10.37 16.06
CA GLY A 550 7.82 -9.83 16.36
C GLY A 550 8.46 -9.04 15.22
N ALA A 551 7.74 -8.76 14.12
CA ALA A 551 8.20 -7.81 13.12
C ALA A 551 8.44 -6.43 13.78
N GLU A 552 9.51 -5.74 13.38
CA GLU A 552 9.85 -4.42 13.94
C GLU A 552 8.72 -3.40 13.75
N ALA A 553 7.98 -3.51 12.64
CA ALA A 553 6.82 -2.67 12.35
C ALA A 553 5.56 -3.00 13.19
N MET A 554 5.58 -4.08 13.99
CA MET A 554 4.52 -4.39 14.96
C MET A 554 4.67 -3.51 16.20
N TRP A 555 3.96 -2.39 16.19
CA TRP A 555 4.05 -1.33 17.19
C TRP A 555 3.30 -1.62 18.51
N ASP A 556 2.32 -2.54 18.53
CA ASP A 556 1.56 -2.90 19.73
C ASP A 556 2.03 -4.25 20.29
N SER A 557 2.78 -4.24 21.39
CA SER A 557 3.32 -5.46 22.01
C SER A 557 2.22 -6.39 22.54
N GLN A 558 1.09 -5.83 22.98
CA GLN A 558 -0.03 -6.63 23.45
C GLN A 558 -0.70 -7.38 22.29
N LEU A 559 -0.84 -6.77 21.11
CA LEU A 559 -1.35 -7.40 19.90
C LEU A 559 -0.43 -8.54 19.48
N ALA A 560 0.89 -8.34 19.52
CA ALA A 560 1.85 -9.40 19.24
C ALA A 560 1.65 -10.62 20.18
N ALA A 561 1.45 -10.37 21.47
CA ALA A 561 1.17 -11.43 22.45
C ALA A 561 -0.18 -12.12 22.20
N ASP A 562 -1.24 -11.35 21.97
CA ASP A 562 -2.59 -11.85 21.69
C ASP A 562 -2.61 -12.72 20.42
N LEU A 563 -1.90 -12.31 19.37
CA LEU A 563 -1.73 -13.08 18.14
C LEU A 563 -0.93 -14.37 18.35
N ALA A 564 0.12 -14.33 19.16
CA ALA A 564 0.89 -15.53 19.52
C ALA A 564 0.01 -16.55 20.28
N THR A 565 -0.79 -16.09 21.23
CA THR A 565 -1.77 -16.94 21.93
C THR A 565 -2.82 -17.49 20.98
N ALA A 566 -3.39 -16.67 20.09
CA ALA A 566 -4.38 -17.11 19.12
C ALA A 566 -3.84 -18.20 18.19
N ARG A 567 -2.58 -18.11 17.73
CA ARG A 567 -1.91 -19.13 16.93
C ARG A 567 -1.67 -20.42 17.71
N ALA A 568 -1.26 -20.32 18.98
CA ALA A 568 -1.07 -21.49 19.83
C ALA A 568 -2.40 -22.23 20.07
N ASP A 569 -3.48 -21.48 20.30
CA ASP A 569 -4.82 -22.03 20.45
C ASP A 569 -5.33 -22.71 19.17
N GLU A 570 -4.99 -22.18 17.98
CA GLU A 570 -5.32 -22.80 16.69
C GLU A 570 -4.56 -24.12 16.50
N ALA A 571 -3.27 -24.17 16.84
CA ALA A 571 -2.43 -25.35 16.68
C ALA A 571 -2.76 -26.53 17.61
N MET A 572 -3.49 -26.29 18.72
CA MET A 572 -3.91 -27.33 19.67
C MET A 572 -5.20 -28.07 19.27
N ARG A 573 -5.92 -27.57 18.26
CA ARG A 573 -7.17 -28.14 17.75
C ARG A 573 -6.88 -29.05 16.57
#